data_AF-A0A7S3XBY1-F1
#
_entry.id   AF-A0A7S3XBY1-F1
#
_cell.length_a   1.000
_cell.length_b   1.000
_cell.length_c   1.000
_cell.angle_alpha   90.00
_cell.angle_beta   90.00
_cell.angle_gamma   90.00
#
_symmetry.space_group_name_H-M   'P 1'
#
loop_
_entity.id
_entity.type
_entity.pdbx_description
1 polymer ?
#
loop_
_entity_poly.entity_id
_entity_poly.type
_entity_poly.pdbx_seq_one_letter_code
_entity_poly.pdbx_strand_id
1 'polypeptide(L)'
;MEESSQAVEGMPPALLYAYFKQVWQDDRKARDQDGFEQIPDQNEKMKATPEAMAMAAAYIELFIEEAVNRCILLAEAEGDESLDLSHVERILPQLLLDF
;
A
#
# COMPACT_ATOMS: atom_id res chain seq x y z
N MET A 1 3.09 -25.30 -26.81
CA MET A 1 2.23 -24.61 -25.83
C MET A 1 3.00 -23.39 -25.41
N GLU A 2 2.74 -22.27 -26.09
CA GLU A 2 3.33 -20.98 -25.72
C GLU A 2 2.53 -20.50 -24.51
N GLU A 3 3.09 -20.66 -23.32
CA GLU A 3 2.62 -19.94 -22.15
C GLU A 3 2.86 -18.46 -22.45
N SER A 4 1.76 -17.78 -22.79
CA SER A 4 1.71 -16.34 -22.83
C SER A 4 2.06 -15.85 -21.42
N SER A 5 3.28 -15.34 -21.27
CA SER A 5 3.69 -14.57 -20.10
C SER A 5 2.75 -13.35 -20.04
N GLN A 6 1.63 -13.52 -19.35
CA GLN A 6 0.84 -12.39 -18.88
C GLN A 6 1.77 -11.66 -17.95
N ALA A 7 2.31 -10.52 -18.40
CA ALA A 7 2.87 -9.55 -17.49
C ALA A 7 1.78 -9.33 -16.43
N VAL A 8 2.06 -9.75 -15.20
CA VAL A 8 1.20 -9.42 -14.06
C VAL A 8 1.13 -7.90 -14.07
N GLU A 9 -0.03 -7.37 -14.44
CA GLU A 9 -0.21 -5.93 -14.56
C GLU A 9 -0.22 -5.40 -13.12
N GLY A 10 0.97 -4.95 -12.69
CA GLY A 10 1.20 -4.38 -11.37
C GLY A 10 0.33 -3.15 -11.11
N MET A 11 0.45 -2.58 -9.92
CA MET A 11 -0.34 -1.41 -9.54
C MET A 11 -0.12 -0.27 -10.55
N PRO A 12 -1.19 0.26 -11.20
CA PRO A 12 -1.04 1.33 -12.17
C PRO A 12 -0.37 2.56 -11.53
N PRO A 13 0.77 3.06 -12.07
CA PRO A 13 1.51 4.16 -11.45
C PRO A 13 0.67 5.44 -11.25
N ALA A 14 -0.29 5.68 -12.14
CA ALA A 14 -1.21 6.81 -12.04
C ALA A 14 -2.14 6.71 -10.83
N LEU A 15 -2.59 5.50 -10.48
CA LEU A 15 -3.44 5.25 -9.31
C LEU A 15 -2.64 5.49 -8.01
N LEU A 16 -1.43 4.92 -7.93
CA LEU A 16 -0.55 5.13 -6.79
C LEU A 16 -0.23 6.62 -6.58
N TYR A 17 0.05 7.34 -7.67
CA TYR A 17 0.31 8.78 -7.61
C TYR A 17 -0.91 9.56 -7.11
N ALA A 18 -2.11 9.21 -7.57
CA ALA A 18 -3.35 9.83 -7.10
C ALA A 18 -3.56 9.60 -5.59
N TYR A 19 -3.30 8.38 -5.11
CA TYR A 19 -3.40 8.05 -3.68
C TYR A 19 -2.38 8.83 -2.85
N PHE A 20 -1.11 8.90 -3.28
CA PHE A 20 -0.07 9.68 -2.60
C PHE A 20 -0.46 11.16 -2.50
N LYS A 21 -0.96 11.73 -3.60
CA LYS A 21 -1.43 13.12 -3.63
C LYS A 21 -2.59 13.35 -2.66
N GLN A 22 -3.52 12.42 -2.57
CA GLN A 22 -4.64 12.51 -1.63
C GLN A 22 -4.15 12.49 -0.17
N VAL A 23 -3.30 11.52 0.20
CA VAL A 23 -2.74 11.41 1.56
C VAL A 23 -2.00 12.69 1.96
N TRP A 24 -1.18 13.27 1.07
CA TRP A 24 -0.49 14.53 1.34
C TRP A 24 -1.47 15.71 1.53
N GLN A 25 -2.56 15.76 0.76
CA GLN A 25 -3.58 16.79 0.92
C GLN A 25 -4.32 16.67 2.25
N ASP A 26 -4.59 15.45 2.71
CA ASP A 26 -5.30 15.23 3.95
C ASP A 26 -4.41 15.51 5.18
N ASP A 27 -3.13 15.13 5.13
CA ASP A 27 -2.13 15.50 6.14
C ASP A 27 -1.98 17.04 6.27
N ARG A 28 -2.00 17.76 5.14
CA ARG A 28 -1.99 19.23 5.14
C ARG A 28 -3.21 19.82 5.85
N LYS A 29 -4.41 19.37 5.49
CA LYS A 29 -5.64 19.86 6.12
C LYS A 29 -5.65 19.61 7.63
N ALA A 30 -5.06 18.50 8.08
CA ALA A 30 -4.95 18.18 9.50
C ALA A 30 -3.99 19.18 10.22
N ARG A 31 -2.82 19.46 9.64
CA ARG A 31 -1.85 20.42 10.20
C ARG A 31 -2.38 21.85 10.30
N ASP A 32 -3.16 22.27 9.31
CA ASP A 32 -3.79 23.60 9.31
C ASP A 32 -4.86 23.74 10.41
N GLN A 33 -5.50 22.63 10.80
CA GLN A 33 -6.51 22.61 11.87
C GLN A 33 -5.89 22.64 13.28
N ASP A 34 -4.71 22.05 13.46
CA ASP A 34 -4.03 21.96 14.76
C ASP A 34 -3.25 23.24 15.16
N GLY A 35 -3.25 24.28 14.32
CA GLY A 35 -2.66 25.58 14.66
C GLY A 35 -1.14 25.60 14.83
N PHE A 36 -0.44 24.58 14.30
CA PHE A 36 1.03 24.60 14.23
C PHE A 36 1.50 25.79 13.37
N GLU A 37 2.59 26.41 13.80
CA GLU A 37 3.20 27.59 13.18
C GLU A 37 3.37 27.36 11.66
N GLN A 38 2.87 28.30 10.85
CA GLN A 38 2.91 28.25 9.39
C GLN A 38 4.37 28.29 8.90
N ILE A 39 5.04 27.14 8.90
CA ILE A 39 6.28 26.95 8.14
C ILE A 39 5.88 27.20 6.68
N PRO A 40 6.54 28.14 5.97
CA PRO A 40 6.22 28.44 4.58
C PRO A 40 6.17 27.15 3.79
N ASP A 41 5.01 26.90 3.19
CA ASP A 41 4.61 25.61 2.66
C ASP A 41 5.40 25.28 1.39
N GLN A 42 6.63 24.82 1.56
CA GLN A 42 7.47 24.33 0.46
C GLN A 42 6.90 23.02 -0.14
N ASN A 43 5.93 22.39 0.54
CA ASN A 43 5.29 21.14 0.14
C ASN A 43 4.22 21.31 -0.95
N GLU A 44 3.88 22.55 -1.36
CA GLU A 44 3.00 22.75 -2.53
C GLU A 44 3.64 22.24 -3.82
N LYS A 45 4.97 22.02 -3.76
CA LYS A 45 5.81 21.47 -4.82
C LYS A 45 6.23 20.03 -4.58
N MET A 46 5.73 19.35 -3.55
CA MET A 46 6.17 17.98 -3.27
C MET A 46 5.73 17.08 -4.42
N LYS A 47 6.72 16.51 -5.09
CA LYS A 47 6.55 15.63 -6.24
C LYS A 47 7.31 14.35 -5.95
N ALA A 48 6.71 13.21 -6.23
CA ALA A 48 7.45 11.95 -6.31
C ALA A 48 8.18 11.89 -7.66
N THR A 49 9.46 11.52 -7.62
CA THR A 49 10.21 11.23 -8.85
C THR A 49 9.72 9.91 -9.46
N PRO A 50 9.93 9.67 -10.76
CA PRO A 50 9.57 8.39 -11.38
C PRO A 50 10.18 7.18 -10.66
N GLU A 51 11.41 7.28 -10.16
CA GLU A 51 12.09 6.20 -9.45
C GLU A 51 11.45 5.93 -8.08
N ALA A 52 11.11 6.99 -7.34
CA ALA A 52 10.37 6.87 -6.08
C ALA A 52 8.99 6.24 -6.31
N MET A 53 8.31 6.61 -7.39
CA MET A 53 7.02 6.01 -7.78
C MET A 53 7.15 4.53 -8.15
N ALA A 54 8.19 4.15 -8.89
CA ALA A 54 8.43 2.76 -9.26
C ALA A 54 8.75 1.90 -8.01
N MET A 55 9.59 2.40 -7.12
CA MET A 55 9.89 1.71 -5.85
C MET A 55 8.66 1.61 -4.95
N ALA A 56 7.86 2.66 -4.85
CA ALA A 56 6.61 2.64 -4.09
C ALA A 56 5.61 1.61 -4.67
N ALA A 57 5.51 1.50 -5.99
CA ALA A 57 4.65 0.50 -6.62
C ALA A 57 5.08 -0.92 -6.24
N ALA A 58 6.37 -1.24 -6.40
CA ALA A 58 6.92 -2.54 -6.03
C ALA A 58 6.73 -2.84 -4.52
N TYR A 59 6.87 -1.83 -3.66
CA TYR A 59 6.67 -1.99 -2.21
C TYR A 59 5.21 -2.30 -1.86
N ILE A 60 4.24 -1.62 -2.49
CA ILE A 60 2.82 -1.87 -2.25
C ILE A 60 2.42 -3.25 -2.80
N GLU A 61 2.95 -3.65 -3.95
CA GLU A 61 2.78 -5.01 -4.47
C GLU A 61 3.30 -6.05 -3.47
N LEU A 62 4.52 -5.89 -2.98
CA LEU A 62 5.10 -6.77 -1.97
C LEU A 62 4.27 -6.83 -0.68
N PHE A 63 3.76 -5.68 -0.21
CA PHE A 63 2.89 -5.63 0.97
C PHE A 63 1.61 -6.43 0.77
N ILE A 64 0.96 -6.29 -0.39
CA ILE A 64 -0.27 -7.02 -0.70
C ILE A 64 0.00 -8.51 -0.85
N GLU A 65 1.08 -8.89 -1.56
CA GLU A 65 1.50 -10.29 -1.70
C GLU A 65 1.76 -10.94 -0.34
N GLU A 66 2.50 -10.26 0.54
CA GLU A 66 2.80 -10.76 1.88
C GLU A 66 1.54 -10.92 2.73
N ALA A 67 0.63 -9.95 2.67
CA ALA A 67 -0.66 -10.03 3.35
C ALA A 67 -1.48 -11.24 2.88
N VAL A 68 -1.58 -11.44 1.56
CA VAL A 68 -2.34 -12.55 0.95
C VAL A 68 -1.71 -13.90 1.28
N ASN A 69 -0.39 -14.03 1.12
CA ASN A 69 0.33 -15.27 1.40
C ASN A 69 0.18 -15.70 2.86
N ARG A 70 0.25 -14.76 3.81
CA ARG A 70 0.02 -15.06 5.23
C ARG A 70 -1.41 -15.50 5.51
N CYS A 71 -2.40 -14.88 4.87
CA CYS A 71 -3.80 -15.31 4.97
C CYS A 71 -3.98 -16.75 4.45
N ILE A 72 -3.39 -17.06 3.29
CA ILE A 72 -3.45 -18.40 2.68
C ILE A 72 -2.81 -19.44 3.60
N LEU A 73 -1.59 -19.17 4.09
CA LEU A 73 -0.90 -20.08 5.02
C LEU A 73 -1.71 -20.35 6.30
N LEU A 74 -2.42 -19.34 6.80
CA LEU A 74 -3.27 -19.49 7.97
C LEU A 74 -4.50 -20.35 7.67
N ALA A 75 -5.18 -20.10 6.55
CA ALA A 75 -6.35 -20.87 6.11
C ALA A 75 -5.99 -22.34 5.84
N GLU A 76 -4.87 -22.58 5.16
CA GLU A 76 -4.35 -23.93 4.91
C GLU A 76 -4.03 -24.68 6.21
N ALA A 77 -3.47 -23.99 7.22
CA ALA A 77 -3.19 -24.58 8.52
C ALA A 77 -4.46 -24.95 9.31
N GLU A 78 -5.58 -24.28 9.01
CA GLU A 78 -6.89 -24.53 9.62
C GLU A 78 -7.74 -25.53 8.83
N GLY A 79 -7.31 -25.87 7.62
CA GLY A 79 -8.05 -26.75 6.71
C GLY A 79 -9.21 -26.06 5.99
N ASP A 80 -9.19 -24.73 5.93
CA ASP A 80 -10.20 -23.94 5.25
C ASP A 80 -9.92 -23.86 3.74
N GLU A 81 -10.98 -23.95 2.94
CA GLU A 81 -10.91 -23.85 1.47
C GLU A 81 -11.08 -22.40 0.96
N SER A 82 -11.27 -21.43 1.87
CA SER A 82 -11.53 -20.04 1.53
C SER A 82 -10.98 -19.08 2.56
N LEU A 83 -10.53 -17.90 2.11
CA LEU A 83 -10.16 -16.79 2.99
C LEU A 83 -11.42 -16.10 3.52
N ASP A 84 -11.53 -16.03 4.84
CA ASP A 84 -12.52 -15.20 5.53
C ASP A 84 -11.88 -13.97 6.20
N LEU A 85 -12.72 -13.12 6.79
CA LEU A 85 -12.28 -11.94 7.51
C LEU A 85 -11.35 -12.27 8.70
N SER A 86 -11.59 -13.41 9.37
CA SER A 86 -10.85 -13.80 10.56
C SER A 86 -9.38 -14.07 10.26
N HIS A 87 -9.06 -14.60 9.08
CA HIS A 87 -7.68 -14.78 8.63
C HIS A 87 -6.93 -13.45 8.54
N VAL A 88 -7.57 -12.43 7.97
CA VAL A 88 -6.99 -11.08 7.83
C VAL A 88 -6.80 -10.45 9.21
N GLU A 89 -7.81 -10.50 10.07
CA GLU A 89 -7.75 -9.94 11.43
C GLU A 89 -6.62 -10.54 12.26
N ARG A 90 -6.29 -11.82 12.04
CA ARG A 90 -5.26 -12.54 12.79
C ARG A 90 -3.84 -12.26 12.31
N ILE A 91 -3.64 -12.06 11.01
CA ILE A 91 -2.30 -11.72 10.48
C ILE A 91 -2.00 -10.23 10.60
N LEU A 92 -3.03 -9.38 10.68
CA LEU A 92 -2.89 -7.92 10.67
C LEU A 92 -1.95 -7.37 11.75
N PRO A 93 -1.97 -7.80 13.03
CA PRO A 93 -1.07 -7.25 14.04
C PRO A 93 0.41 -7.45 13.67
N GLN A 94 0.77 -8.64 13.20
CA GLN A 94 2.16 -8.91 12.81
C GLN A 94 2.50 -8.27 11.47
N LEU A 95 1.56 -8.25 10.51
CA LEU A 95 1.74 -7.57 9.24
C LEU A 95 2.05 -6.08 9.44
N LEU A 96 1.35 -5.39 10.34
CA LEU A 96 1.60 -3.98 10.66
C LEU A 96 2.87 -3.74 11.49
N LEU A 97 3.45 -4.77 12.10
CA LEU A 97 4.74 -4.65 12.80
C LEU A 97 5.93 -4.82 11.87
N ASP A 98 5.74 -5.57 10.78
CA ASP A 98 6.80 -5.84 9.81
C ASP A 98 7.02 -4.68 8.81
N PHE A 99 6.07 -3.75 8.72
CA PHE A 99 6.06 -2.59 7.81
C PHE A 99 6.01 -1.27 8.59
#